data_AF-A0A950MC25-F1
#
_entry.id   AF-A0A950MC25-F1
#
_cell.length_a   1.000
_cell.length_b   1.000
_cell.length_c   1.000
_cell.angle_alpha   90.00
_cell.angle_beta   90.00
_cell.angle_gamma   90.00
#
_symmetry.space_group_name_H-M   'P 1'
#
loop_
_entity.id
_entity.type
_entity.pdbx_description
1 polymer ?
#
loop_
_entity_poly.entity_id
_entity_poly.type
_entity_poly.pdbx_seq_one_letter_code
_entity_poly.pdbx_strand_id
1 'polypeptide(L)'
;MKKITSISKEQIAKFSDWTKKWVEIGLSTEHADFDLATDAALRAYKACNLNKPMIILRMESPYGATVGGAIAFEMLKAMNAEGVWSQVESQVESQVESQVWSQVGSQVWSQVGSQVRSQVWSQVRSQVWSQV
;
A
#
# COMPACT_ATOMS: atom_id res chain seq x y z
N MET A 1 0.51 14.04 -41.12
CA MET A 1 0.58 12.78 -41.91
C MET A 1 -0.31 12.94 -43.14
N LYS A 2 0.14 12.51 -44.32
CA LYS A 2 -0.71 12.47 -45.52
C LYS A 2 -1.74 11.34 -45.36
N LYS A 3 -3.01 11.63 -45.66
CA LYS A 3 -4.11 10.66 -45.58
C LYS A 3 -3.93 9.60 -46.67
N ILE A 4 -3.93 8.33 -46.29
CA ILE A 4 -3.90 7.22 -47.24
C ILE A 4 -5.35 6.98 -47.69
N THR A 5 -5.65 7.24 -48.96
CA THR A 5 -7.00 7.10 -49.54
C THR A 5 -7.15 5.87 -50.43
N SER A 6 -6.06 5.20 -50.77
CA SER A 6 -6.05 4.00 -51.61
C SER A 6 -4.87 3.10 -51.25
N ILE A 7 -5.09 1.79 -51.34
CA ILE A 7 -4.05 0.77 -51.13
C ILE A 7 -3.48 0.36 -52.50
N SER A 8 -2.15 0.27 -52.61
CA SER A 8 -1.46 -0.20 -53.81
C SER A 8 -1.55 -1.73 -53.97
N LYS A 9 -1.46 -2.23 -55.21
CA LYS A 9 -1.46 -3.69 -55.48
C LYS A 9 -0.33 -4.43 -54.75
N GLU A 10 0.83 -3.78 -54.62
CA GLU A 10 1.99 -4.30 -53.88
C GLU A 10 1.70 -4.44 -52.38
N GLN A 11 0.94 -3.52 -51.79
CA GLN A 11 0.51 -3.63 -50.39
C GLN A 11 -0.51 -4.75 -50.18
N ILE A 12 -1.46 -4.92 -51.12
CA ILE A 12 -2.46 -6.01 -51.06
C ILE A 12 -1.77 -7.37 -51.14
N ALA A 13 -0.77 -7.51 -52.02
CA ALA A 13 -0.03 -8.76 -52.16
C ALA A 13 0.62 -9.20 -50.84
N LYS A 14 1.06 -8.26 -50.00
CA LYS A 14 1.65 -8.54 -48.69
C LYS A 14 0.64 -8.93 -47.61
N PHE A 15 -0.67 -8.78 -47.84
CA PHE A 15 -1.67 -9.06 -46.81
C PHE A 15 -1.65 -10.53 -46.40
N SER A 16 -1.47 -11.46 -47.34
CA SER A 16 -1.39 -12.88 -47.01
C SER A 16 -0.21 -13.20 -46.09
N ASP A 17 0.96 -12.61 -46.36
CA ASP A 17 2.16 -12.77 -45.52
C ASP A 17 1.94 -12.20 -44.12
N TRP A 18 1.34 -11.01 -44.03
CA TRP A 18 1.00 -10.39 -42.74
C TRP A 18 -0.02 -11.21 -41.97
N THR A 19 -1.08 -11.69 -42.61
CA THR A 19 -2.07 -12.56 -41.99
C THR A 19 -1.42 -13.80 -41.44
N LYS A 20 -0.59 -14.49 -42.25
CA LYS A 20 0.11 -15.69 -41.80
C LYS A 20 1.00 -15.41 -40.59
N LYS A 21 1.81 -14.35 -40.64
CA LYS A 21 2.68 -13.94 -39.55
C LYS A 21 1.92 -13.69 -38.24
N TRP A 22 0.84 -12.91 -38.30
CA TRP A 22 0.08 -12.57 -37.09
C TRP A 22 -0.74 -13.74 -36.54
N VAL A 23 -1.23 -14.63 -37.42
CA VAL A 23 -1.87 -15.88 -37.00
C VAL A 23 -0.88 -16.79 -36.28
N GLU A 24 0.33 -16.94 -36.82
CA GLU A 24 1.40 -17.73 -36.20
C GLU A 24 1.79 -17.19 -34.82
N ILE A 25 1.93 -15.87 -34.69
CA ILE A 25 2.18 -15.23 -33.39
C ILE A 25 0.99 -15.44 -32.43
N GLY A 26 -0.25 -15.25 -32.90
CA GLY A 26 -1.44 -15.33 -32.06
C GLY A 26 -1.79 -16.73 -31.59
N LEU A 27 -1.35 -17.76 -32.32
CA LEU A 27 -1.51 -19.18 -31.96
C LEU A 27 -0.28 -19.76 -31.26
N SER A 28 0.78 -18.96 -31.07
CA SER A 28 1.99 -19.42 -30.39
C SER A 28 1.71 -19.79 -28.94
N THR A 29 2.27 -20.92 -28.51
CA THR A 29 2.27 -21.38 -27.12
C THR A 29 3.65 -21.26 -26.48
N GLU A 30 4.58 -20.56 -27.11
CA GLU A 30 5.90 -20.27 -26.54
C GLU A 30 5.78 -19.34 -25.34
N HIS A 31 6.79 -19.35 -24.47
CA HIS A 31 6.84 -18.43 -23.33
C HIS A 31 6.83 -16.97 -23.81
N ALA A 32 6.00 -16.15 -23.16
CA ALA A 32 5.91 -14.74 -23.48
C ALA A 32 7.19 -13.99 -23.13
N ASP A 33 7.67 -13.18 -24.07
CA ASP A 33 8.69 -12.16 -23.78
C ASP A 33 8.02 -10.98 -23.07
N PHE A 34 8.06 -11.02 -21.74
CA PHE A 34 7.44 -10.00 -20.91
C PHE A 34 8.12 -8.64 -21.01
N ASP A 35 9.41 -8.56 -21.36
CA ASP A 35 10.12 -7.29 -21.44
C ASP A 35 9.73 -6.56 -22.72
N LEU A 36 9.70 -7.27 -23.85
CA LEU A 36 9.21 -6.74 -25.12
C LEU A 36 7.72 -6.37 -25.03
N ALA A 37 6.90 -7.20 -24.38
CA ALA A 37 5.48 -6.89 -24.16
C ALA A 37 5.30 -5.66 -23.27
N THR A 38 6.11 -5.50 -22.22
CA THR A 38 6.07 -4.35 -21.32
C THR A 38 6.43 -3.07 -22.06
N ASP A 39 7.51 -3.06 -22.84
CA ASP A 39 7.91 -1.89 -23.63
C ASP A 39 6.82 -1.49 -24.64
N ALA A 40 6.26 -2.47 -25.37
CA ALA A 40 5.18 -2.22 -26.31
C ALA A 40 3.93 -1.64 -25.63
N ALA A 41 3.54 -2.17 -24.47
CA ALA A 41 2.42 -1.65 -23.69
C ALA A 41 2.66 -0.21 -23.23
N LEU A 42 3.86 0.11 -22.73
CA LEU A 42 4.21 1.47 -22.31
C LEU A 42 4.21 2.46 -23.47
N ARG A 43 4.65 2.05 -24.67
CA ARG A 43 4.52 2.85 -25.89
C ARG A 43 3.07 3.12 -26.26
N ALA A 44 2.18 2.13 -26.11
CA ALA A 44 0.75 2.31 -26.32
C ALA A 44 0.13 3.30 -25.32
N TYR A 45 0.47 3.20 -24.03
CA TYR A 45 0.03 4.17 -23.01
C TYR A 45 0.47 5.61 -23.37
N LYS A 46 1.74 5.78 -23.76
CA LYS A 46 2.26 7.08 -24.20
C LYS A 46 1.52 7.60 -25.45
N ALA A 47 1.24 6.74 -26.42
CA ALA A 47 0.50 7.10 -27.62
C ALA A 47 -0.95 7.53 -27.33
N CYS A 48 -1.57 6.93 -26.31
CA CYS A 48 -2.89 7.28 -25.81
C CYS A 48 -2.89 8.47 -24.82
N ASN A 49 -1.73 9.11 -24.58
CA ASN A 49 -1.56 10.18 -23.60
C ASN A 49 -2.01 9.79 -22.17
N LEU A 50 -1.81 8.52 -21.80
CA LEU A 50 -2.08 7.98 -20.48
C LEU A 50 -0.81 8.03 -19.62
N ASN A 51 -1.00 8.20 -18.31
CA ASN A 51 0.10 8.11 -17.35
C ASN A 51 0.67 6.70 -17.31
N LYS A 52 1.99 6.60 -17.11
CA LYS A 52 2.67 5.31 -16.94
C LYS A 52 2.05 4.54 -15.76
N PRO A 53 1.69 3.26 -15.92
CA PRO A 53 1.19 2.45 -14.82
C PRO A 53 2.26 2.31 -13.74
N MET A 54 1.86 2.44 -12.48
CA MET A 54 2.76 2.32 -11.32
C MET A 54 3.19 0.87 -11.08
N ILE A 55 2.31 -0.09 -11.42
CA ILE A 55 2.53 -1.52 -11.20
C ILE A 55 2.22 -2.24 -12.52
N ILE A 56 3.11 -3.16 -12.90
CA ILE A 56 2.95 -4.02 -14.07
C ILE A 56 2.94 -5.45 -13.56
N LEU A 57 1.79 -6.11 -13.68
CA LEU A 57 1.59 -7.47 -13.20
C LEU A 57 1.86 -8.45 -14.35
N ARG A 58 2.88 -9.30 -14.20
CA ARG A 58 3.24 -10.36 -15.15
C ARG A 58 2.66 -11.68 -14.66
N MET A 59 2.00 -12.40 -15.55
CA MET A 59 1.32 -13.67 -15.22
C MET A 59 1.66 -14.69 -16.30
N GLU A 60 2.05 -15.89 -15.89
CA GLU A 60 2.49 -16.97 -16.79
C GLU A 60 1.33 -17.66 -17.52
N SER A 61 0.09 -17.51 -17.03
CA SER A 61 -1.09 -18.12 -17.65
C SER A 61 -2.29 -17.18 -17.69
N PRO A 62 -3.21 -17.38 -18.66
CA PRO A 62 -4.48 -16.65 -18.70
C PRO A 62 -5.33 -16.82 -17.44
N TYR A 63 -5.27 -18.01 -16.83
CA TYR A 63 -5.93 -18.26 -15.56
C TYR A 63 -5.31 -17.40 -14.44
N GLY A 64 -3.98 -17.37 -14.35
CA GLY A 64 -3.24 -16.51 -13.44
C GLY A 64 -3.55 -15.02 -13.64
N ALA A 65 -3.74 -14.58 -14.89
CA ALA A 65 -4.14 -13.20 -15.18
C ALA A 65 -5.55 -12.85 -14.66
N THR A 66 -6.47 -13.81 -14.64
CA THR A 66 -7.84 -13.62 -14.13
C THR A 66 -7.85 -13.36 -12.62
N VAL A 67 -7.14 -14.19 -11.84
CA VAL A 67 -7.16 -14.11 -10.37
C VAL A 67 -6.04 -13.23 -9.81
N GLY A 68 -4.94 -13.10 -10.52
CA GLY A 68 -3.72 -12.42 -10.06
C GLY A 68 -3.95 -10.95 -9.77
N GLY A 69 -4.81 -10.26 -10.52
CA GLY A 69 -5.16 -8.87 -10.25
C GLY A 69 -5.85 -8.68 -8.89
N ALA A 70 -6.80 -9.55 -8.56
CA ALA A 70 -7.51 -9.51 -7.28
C ALA A 70 -6.58 -9.84 -6.11
N ILE A 71 -5.74 -10.86 -6.26
CA ILE A 71 -4.76 -11.24 -5.23
C ILE A 71 -3.74 -10.12 -5.02
N ALA A 72 -3.17 -9.56 -6.09
CA ALA A 72 -2.21 -8.47 -5.99
C ALA A 72 -2.82 -7.23 -5.29
N PHE A 73 -4.07 -6.92 -5.59
CA PHE A 73 -4.79 -5.83 -4.93
C PHE A 73 -4.94 -6.06 -3.43
N GLU A 74 -5.41 -7.24 -3.01
CA GLU A 74 -5.54 -7.58 -1.59
C GLU A 74 -4.20 -7.60 -0.86
N MET A 75 -3.13 -8.11 -1.50
CA MET A 75 -1.78 -8.08 -0.93
C MET A 75 -1.28 -6.65 -0.72
N LEU A 76 -1.44 -5.77 -1.70
CA LEU A 76 -1.04 -4.37 -1.59
C LEU A 76 -1.82 -3.65 -0.48
N LYS A 77 -3.11 -3.95 -0.34
CA LYS A 77 -3.96 -3.41 0.72
C LYS A 77 -3.51 -3.92 2.10
N ALA A 78 -3.22 -5.21 2.22
CA ALA A 78 -2.71 -5.81 3.46
C ALA A 78 -1.37 -5.22 3.86
N MET A 79 -0.44 -5.02 2.92
CA MET A 79 0.86 -4.39 3.20
C MET A 79 0.70 -2.94 3.70
N ASN A 80 -0.24 -2.18 3.15
CA ASN A 80 -0.54 -0.82 3.64
C ASN A 80 -1.26 -0.82 4.99
N ALA A 81 -2.10 -1.82 5.27
CA ALA A 81 -2.90 -1.89 6.48
C ALA A 81 -2.12 -2.47 7.68
N GLU A 82 -1.41 -3.57 7.49
CA GLU A 82 -0.78 -4.30 8.60
C GLU A 82 0.55 -3.68 9.02
N GLY A 83 1.36 -3.13 8.10
CA GLY A 83 2.68 -2.61 8.44
C GLY A 83 2.64 -1.23 9.10
N VAL A 84 1.83 -0.31 8.56
CA VAL A 84 1.82 1.08 9.04
C VAL A 84 1.00 1.22 10.31
N TRP A 85 -0.20 0.64 10.37
CA TRP A 85 -1.08 0.86 11.52
C TRP A 85 -0.61 0.13 12.77
N SER A 86 -0.15 -1.13 12.66
CA SER A 86 0.34 -1.87 13.83
C SER A 86 1.64 -1.28 14.38
N GLN A 87 2.54 -0.82 13.51
CA GLN A 87 3.79 -0.19 13.93
C GLN A 87 3.55 1.19 14.55
N VAL A 88 2.67 2.01 13.94
CA VAL A 88 2.32 3.32 14.50
C VAL A 88 1.56 3.16 15.81
N GLU A 89 0.59 2.25 15.89
CA GLU A 89 -0.18 2.01 17.11
C GLU A 89 0.71 1.54 18.25
N SER A 90 1.52 0.49 18.03
CA SER A 90 2.43 -0.01 19.08
C SER A 90 3.50 1.00 19.49
N GLN A 91 4.02 1.79 18.55
CA GLN A 91 5.03 2.81 18.86
C GLN A 91 4.41 4.01 19.59
N VAL A 92 3.21 4.45 19.19
CA VAL A 92 2.48 5.53 19.85
C VAL A 92 1.98 5.08 21.21
N GLU A 93 1.38 3.90 21.34
CA GLU A 93 0.91 3.35 22.61
C GLU A 93 2.08 3.21 23.58
N SER A 94 3.18 2.56 23.19
CA SER A 94 4.33 2.40 24.08
C SER A 94 4.99 3.73 24.47
N GLN A 95 5.11 4.71 23.55
CA GLN A 95 5.69 6.00 23.88
C GLN A 95 4.75 6.86 24.74
N VAL A 96 3.46 6.93 24.40
CA VAL A 96 2.48 7.72 25.13
C VAL A 96 2.22 7.09 26.49
N GLU A 97 2.00 5.79 26.56
CA GLU A 97 1.76 5.09 27.83
C GLU A 97 2.97 5.23 28.76
N SER A 98 4.19 4.98 28.27
CA SER A 98 5.39 5.12 29.09
C SER A 98 5.63 6.55 29.55
N GLN A 99 5.47 7.56 28.68
CA GLN A 99 5.66 8.95 29.06
C GLN A 99 4.57 9.46 30.00
N VAL A 100 3.30 9.14 29.72
CA VAL A 100 2.17 9.58 30.54
C VAL A 100 2.21 8.91 31.91
N TRP A 101 2.38 7.58 32.00
CA TRP A 101 2.47 6.92 33.30
C TRP A 101 3.69 7.35 34.09
N SER A 102 4.87 7.45 33.44
CA SER A 102 6.09 7.81 34.15
C SER A 102 6.08 9.26 34.61
N GLN A 103 5.55 10.21 33.83
CA GLN A 103 5.57 11.62 34.19
C GLN A 103 4.33 12.00 35.00
N VAL A 104 3.13 11.74 34.47
CA VAL A 104 1.87 12.14 35.12
C VAL A 104 1.60 11.26 36.34
N GLY A 105 1.74 9.95 36.21
CA GLY A 105 1.50 9.03 37.33
C GLY A 105 2.44 9.29 38.51
N SER A 106 3.74 9.49 38.24
CA SER A 106 4.71 9.79 39.30
C SER A 106 4.52 11.18 39.91
N GLN A 107 4.22 12.21 39.10
CA GLN A 107 3.96 13.57 39.60
C GLN A 107 2.67 13.62 40.43
N VAL A 108 1.59 13.02 39.95
CA VAL A 108 0.32 12.97 40.68
C VAL A 108 0.48 12.20 41.98
N TRP A 109 1.11 11.02 41.95
CA TRP A 109 1.31 10.22 43.16
C TRP A 109 2.22 10.92 44.18
N SER A 110 3.32 11.52 43.72
CA SER A 110 4.26 12.21 44.61
C SER A 110 3.69 13.51 45.16
N GLN A 111 3.02 14.33 44.36
CA GLN A 111 2.51 15.63 44.79
C GLN A 111 1.18 15.49 45.54
N VAL A 112 0.18 14.86 44.92
CA VAL A 112 -1.16 14.72 45.51
C VAL A 112 -1.13 13.72 46.67
N GLY A 113 -0.48 12.57 46.50
CA GLY A 113 -0.41 11.55 47.55
C GLY A 113 0.30 12.06 48.81
N SER A 114 1.40 12.80 48.66
CA SER A 114 2.10 13.38 49.82
C SER A 114 1.33 14.53 50.45
N GLN A 115 0.74 15.43 49.66
CA GLN A 115 -0.06 16.55 50.17
C GLN A 115 -1.30 16.05 50.91
N VAL A 116 -2.09 15.17 50.30
CA VAL A 116 -3.30 14.61 50.94
C VAL A 116 -2.93 13.86 52.21
N ARG A 117 -1.91 12.98 52.18
CA ARG A 117 -1.48 12.25 53.37
C ARG A 117 -1.01 13.17 54.49
N SER A 118 -0.24 14.20 54.18
CA SER A 118 0.27 15.16 55.17
C SER A 118 -0.86 16.02 55.77
N GLN A 119 -1.77 16.51 54.94
CA GLN A 119 -2.92 17.30 55.38
C GLN A 119 -3.87 16.48 56.25
N VAL A 120 -4.27 15.30 55.79
CA VAL A 120 -5.16 14.40 56.54
C VAL A 120 -4.52 14.01 57.87
N TRP A 121 -3.24 13.63 57.87
CA TRP A 121 -2.55 13.27 59.11
C TRP A 121 -2.47 14.44 60.10
N SER A 122 -2.17 15.64 59.61
CA SER A 122 -2.10 16.85 60.44
C SER A 122 -3.46 17.25 61.03
N GLN A 123 -4.53 17.20 60.22
CA GLN A 123 -5.89 17.54 60.65
C GLN A 123 -6.41 16.51 61.65
N VAL A 124 -6.29 15.22 61.36
CA VAL A 124 -6.74 14.15 62.26
C VAL A 124 -5.99 14.23 63.59
N ARG A 125 -4.66 14.40 63.57
CA ARG A 125 -3.88 14.54 64.80
C ARG A 125 -4.29 15.77 65.60
N SER A 126 -4.49 16.92 64.95
CA SER A 126 -4.91 18.15 65.62
C SER A 126 -6.31 18.03 66.24
N GLN A 127 -7.26 17.41 65.53
CA GLN A 127 -8.61 17.21 66.05
C GLN A 127 -8.64 16.26 67.24
N VAL A 128 -7.93 15.12 67.14
CA VAL A 128 -7.83 14.15 68.24
C VAL A 128 -7.18 14.77 69.47
N TRP A 129 -6.11 15.55 69.31
CA TRP A 129 -5.45 16.23 70.44
C TRP A 129 -6.26 17.40 71.03
N SER A 130 -7.21 17.99 70.29
CA SER A 130 -8.12 19.02 70.82
C SER A 130 -9.34 18.46 71.54
N GLN A 131 -9.59 17.14 71.42
CA GLN A 131 -10.70 16.43 72.06
C GLN A 131 -10.27 15.65 73.32
N VAL A 132 -8.98 15.65 73.66
CA VAL A 132 -8.41 15.11 74.91
C VAL A 132 -8.08 16.27 75.83
#